data_AF-A0A392QLQ2-F1
#
_entry.id   AF-A0A392QLQ2-F1
#
_cell.length_a   1.000
_cell.length_b   1.000
_cell.length_c   1.000
_cell.angle_alpha   90.00
_cell.angle_beta   90.00
_cell.angle_gamma   90.00
#
_symmetry.space_group_name_H-M   'P 1'
#
loop_
_entity.id
_entity.type
_entity.pdbx_description
1 polymer ?
#
loop_
_entity_poly.entity_id
_entity_poly.type
_entity_poly.pdbx_seq_one_letter_code
_entity_poly.pdbx_strand_id
1 'polypeptide(L)'
;MQFHCIGCGHASEMFGFVKDVFMCCAKDWGVETLLKELDCVRRIFMGSEDRKGKELHFKTDDLLLKLQTKIVSPSDACNYIVQFFN
;
A
#
# COMPACT_ATOMS: atom_id res chain seq x y z
N MET A 1 -0.52 -11.39 8.05
CA MET A 1 0.90 -11.69 7.72
C MET A 1 1.78 -10.97 8.73
N GLN A 2 2.54 -11.69 9.55
CA GLN A 2 3.44 -11.09 10.55
C GLN A 2 4.88 -11.23 10.07
N PHE A 3 5.57 -10.10 10.00
CA PHE A 3 7.01 -10.06 9.75
C PHE A 3 7.73 -10.13 11.09
N HIS A 4 8.59 -11.12 11.28
CA HIS A 4 9.43 -11.18 12.46
C HIS A 4 10.78 -10.54 12.11
N CYS A 5 11.11 -9.43 12.76
CA CYS A 5 12.40 -8.81 12.57
C CYS A 5 13.51 -9.72 13.12
N ILE A 6 14.44 -10.15 12.27
CA ILE A 6 15.54 -11.05 12.67
C ILE A 6 16.47 -10.38 13.70
N GLY A 7 16.57 -9.05 13.69
CA GLY A 7 17.46 -8.30 14.60
C GLY A 7 16.92 -8.11 16.02
N CYS A 8 15.61 -7.93 16.19
CA CYS A 8 15.00 -7.68 17.52
C CYS A 8 13.98 -8.74 17.96
N GLY A 9 13.63 -9.69 17.09
CA GLY A 9 12.65 -10.75 17.39
C GLY A 9 11.20 -10.28 17.47
N HIS A 10 10.92 -8.98 17.33
CA HIS A 10 9.55 -8.45 17.38
C HIS A 10 8.78 -8.80 16.10
N ALA A 11 7.55 -9.28 16.32
CA ALA A 11 6.55 -9.42 15.28
C ALA A 11 5.98 -8.05 14.90
N SER A 12 6.24 -7.60 13.68
CA SER A 12 5.59 -6.45 13.07
C SER A 12 4.46 -6.92 12.18
N GLU A 13 3.28 -6.33 12.34
CA GLU A 13 2.20 -6.52 11.39
C GLU A 13 2.57 -5.80 10.08
N MET A 14 2.64 -6.55 8.97
CA MET A 14 3.04 -5.98 7.68
C MET A 14 2.03 -4.93 7.18
N PHE A 15 0.75 -5.14 7.47
CA PHE A 15 -0.31 -4.19 7.14
C PHE A 15 -0.13 -2.88 7.92
N GLY A 16 0.10 -2.94 9.23
CA GLY A 16 0.41 -1.77 10.06
C GLY A 16 1.60 -0.98 9.55
N PHE A 17 2.70 -1.66 9.21
CA PHE A 17 3.87 -0.99 8.62
C PHE A 17 3.55 -0.24 7.33
N VAL A 18 2.84 -0.88 6.39
CA VAL A 18 2.44 -0.22 5.14
C VAL A 18 1.51 0.96 5.41
N LYS A 19 0.54 0.81 6.32
CA LYS A 19 -0.34 1.90 6.74
C LYS A 19 0.48 3.11 7.20
N ASP A 20 1.43 2.92 8.10
CA ASP A 20 2.22 4.02 8.66
C ASP A 20 3.07 4.72 7.58
N VAL A 21 3.67 3.96 6.66
CA VAL A 21 4.43 4.51 5.53
C VAL A 21 3.54 5.37 4.64
N PHE A 22 2.35 4.90 4.26
CA PHE A 22 1.45 5.66 3.39
C PHE A 22 0.89 6.90 4.10
N MET A 23 0.53 6.79 5.38
CA MET A 23 0.01 7.92 6.16
C MET A 23 1.06 9.02 6.35
N CYS A 24 2.34 8.64 6.49
CA CYS A 24 3.44 9.57 6.70
C CYS A 24 3.97 10.18 5.39
N CYS A 25 4.15 9.35 4.35
CA CYS A 25 4.97 9.71 3.19
C CYS A 25 4.19 9.93 1.90
N ALA A 26 2.99 9.36 1.74
CA ALA A 26 2.35 9.30 0.42
C ALA A 26 2.01 10.68 -0.16
N LYS A 27 1.79 11.69 0.68
CA LYS A 27 1.47 13.06 0.26
C LYS A 27 2.65 13.78 -0.42
N ASP A 28 3.87 13.36 -0.11
CA ASP A 28 5.11 13.94 -0.65
C ASP A 28 5.65 13.13 -1.84
N TRP A 29 4.98 12.04 -2.23
CA TRP A 29 5.42 11.21 -3.34
C TRP A 29 5.06 11.82 -4.69
N GLY A 30 6.05 11.85 -5.58
CA GLY A 30 5.81 12.01 -7.01
C GLY A 30 5.12 10.77 -7.60
N VAL A 31 4.53 10.93 -8.79
CA VAL A 31 3.76 9.87 -9.47
C VAL A 31 4.55 8.57 -9.65
N GLU A 32 5.83 8.65 -9.99
CA GLU A 32 6.68 7.46 -10.17
C GLU A 32 6.90 6.69 -8.87
N THR A 33 7.14 7.41 -7.77
CA THR A 33 7.29 6.80 -6.44
C THR A 33 5.98 6.17 -6.00
N LEU A 34 4.86 6.90 -6.14
CA LEU A 34 3.54 6.37 -5.80
C LEU A 34 3.22 5.07 -6.56
N LEU A 35 3.48 5.02 -7.88
CA LEU A 35 3.29 3.81 -8.67
C LEU A 35 4.16 2.64 -8.19
N LYS A 36 5.44 2.90 -7.89
CA LYS A 36 6.37 1.86 -7.39
C LYS A 36 5.93 1.31 -6.04
N GLU A 37 5.53 2.18 -5.12
CA GLU A 37 5.10 1.79 -3.78
C GLU A 37 3.77 1.02 -3.81
N LEU A 38 2.79 1.46 -4.62
CA LEU A 38 1.55 0.71 -4.82
C LEU A 38 1.81 -0.69 -5.42
N ASP A 39 2.71 -0.81 -6.40
CA ASP A 39 3.08 -2.12 -6.98
C ASP A 39 3.83 -3.01 -5.97
N CYS A 40 4.71 -2.42 -5.16
CA CYS A 40 5.39 -3.12 -4.08
C CYS A 40 4.39 -3.73 -3.10
N VAL A 41 3.44 -2.92 -2.59
CA VAL A 41 2.38 -3.37 -1.69
C VAL A 41 1.50 -4.44 -2.34
N ARG A 42 1.08 -4.23 -3.61
CA ARG A 42 0.29 -5.24 -4.35
C ARG A 42 0.98 -6.60 -4.35
N ARG A 43 2.28 -6.64 -4.63
CA ARG A 43 3.08 -7.89 -4.68
C ARG A 43 3.22 -8.52 -3.31
N ILE A 44 3.50 -7.71 -2.29
CA ILE A 44 3.60 -8.17 -0.90
C ILE A 44 2.33 -8.90 -0.45
N PHE A 45 1.16 -8.34 -0.77
CA PHE A 45 -0.13 -8.87 -0.30
C PHE A 45 -0.83 -9.83 -1.27
N MET A 46 -0.23 -10.13 -2.43
CA MET A 46 -0.82 -11.02 -3.44
C MET A 46 -1.20 -12.41 -2.88
N GLY A 47 -0.37 -12.96 -1.99
CA GLY A 47 -0.61 -14.25 -1.33
C GLY A 47 -1.23 -14.13 0.07
N SER A 48 -1.71 -12.95 0.47
CA SER A 48 -2.23 -12.76 1.82
C SER A 48 -3.48 -13.61 2.04
N GLU A 49 -3.49 -14.41 3.10
CA GLU A 49 -4.70 -15.13 3.54
C GLU A 49 -5.60 -14.25 4.42
N ASP A 50 -5.01 -13.25 5.07
CA ASP A 50 -5.69 -12.27 5.92
C ASP A 50 -6.62 -11.37 5.10
N ARG A 51 -7.81 -11.07 5.66
CA ARG A 51 -8.85 -10.28 5.00
C ARG A 51 -8.37 -8.86 4.66
N LYS A 52 -7.70 -8.16 5.58
CA LYS A 52 -7.22 -6.79 5.35
C LYS A 52 -6.13 -6.79 4.28
N GLY A 53 -5.24 -7.78 4.32
CA GLY A 53 -4.21 -7.93 3.29
C GLY A 53 -4.79 -8.21 1.90
N LYS A 54 -5.78 -9.10 1.77
CA LYS A 54 -6.49 -9.34 0.50
C LYS A 54 -7.13 -8.07 -0.04
N GLU A 55 -7.83 -7.34 0.83
CA GLU A 55 -8.48 -6.10 0.44
C GLU A 55 -7.47 -5.04 -0.01
N LEU A 56 -6.36 -4.91 0.72
CA LEU A 56 -5.27 -4.01 0.34
C LEU A 56 -4.68 -4.38 -1.03
N HIS A 57 -4.46 -5.67 -1.31
CA HIS A 57 -3.99 -6.14 -2.62
C HIS A 57 -4.93 -5.70 -3.75
N PHE A 58 -6.23 -5.96 -3.62
CA PHE A 58 -7.21 -5.56 -4.64
C PHE A 58 -7.29 -4.03 -4.79
N LYS A 59 -7.22 -3.29 -3.68
CA LYS A 59 -7.22 -1.82 -3.71
C LYS A 59 -6.01 -1.26 -4.42
N THR A 60 -4.82 -1.80 -4.16
CA THR A 60 -3.60 -1.34 -4.83
C THR A 60 -3.59 -1.69 -6.31
N ASP A 61 -4.10 -2.86 -6.71
CA ASP A 61 -4.24 -3.24 -8.12
C ASP A 61 -5.21 -2.32 -8.88
N ASP A 62 -6.40 -2.06 -8.33
CA ASP A 62 -7.38 -1.13 -8.89
C ASP A 62 -6.79 0.30 -9.04
N LEU A 63 -6.08 0.78 -8.01
CA LEU A 63 -5.49 2.12 -8.03
C LEU A 63 -4.37 2.23 -9.07
N LEU A 64 -3.53 1.20 -9.20
CA LEU A 64 -2.47 1.13 -10.21
C LEU A 64 -3.06 1.20 -11.61
N LEU A 65 -4.09 0.40 -11.90
CA LEU A 65 -4.76 0.42 -13.18
C LEU A 65 -5.36 1.80 -13.49
N LYS A 66 -6.04 2.42 -12.52
CA LYS A 66 -6.61 3.77 -12.68
C LYS A 66 -5.56 4.84 -12.89
N LEU A 67 -4.40 4.77 -12.23
CA LEU A 67 -3.29 5.69 -12.43
C LEU A 67 -2.64 5.51 -13.80
N GLN A 68 -2.38 4.27 -14.22
CA GLN A 68 -1.77 3.97 -15.51
C GLN A 68 -2.67 4.36 -16.68
N THR A 69 -3.98 4.19 -16.52
CA THR A 69 -5.00 4.61 -17.50
C THR A 69 -5.40 6.09 -17.37
N LYS A 70 -4.80 6.83 -16.43
CA LYS A 70 -5.06 8.26 -16.17
C LYS A 70 -6.53 8.58 -15.82
N ILE A 71 -7.26 7.62 -15.26
CA ILE A 71 -8.64 7.79 -14.78
C ILE A 71 -8.66 8.64 -13.50
N VAL A 72 -7.61 8.53 -12.68
CA VAL A 72 -7.45 9.31 -11.44
C VAL A 72 -6.13 10.06 -11.45
N SER A 73 -6.10 11.23 -10.79
CA SER A 73 -4.84 11.95 -10.57
C SER A 73 -4.00 11.27 -9.49
N PRO A 74 -2.66 11.45 -9.47
CA PRO A 74 -1.81 10.98 -8.38
C PRO A 74 -2.27 11.46 -7.00
N SER A 75 -2.76 12.70 -6.93
CA SER A 75 -3.30 13.31 -5.71
C SER A 75 -4.55 12.57 -5.21
N ASP A 76 -5.49 12.26 -6.12
CA ASP A 76 -6.72 11.54 -5.77
C ASP A 76 -6.42 10.10 -5.36
N ALA A 77 -5.49 9.44 -6.05
CA ALA A 77 -5.04 8.10 -5.67
C ALA A 77 -4.40 8.10 -4.28
N CYS A 78 -3.52 9.06 -3.99
CA CYS A 78 -2.91 9.22 -2.67
C CYS A 78 -3.98 9.43 -1.57
N ASN A 79 -4.94 10.33 -1.81
CA ASN A 79 -6.04 10.54 -0.87
C ASN A 79 -6.88 9.28 -0.67
N TYR A 80 -7.18 8.54 -1.73
CA TYR A 80 -7.98 7.32 -1.67
C TYR A 80 -7.30 6.24 -0.83
N ILE A 81 -6.01 5.97 -1.04
CA ILE A 81 -5.29 4.94 -0.29
C ILE A 81 -5.09 5.36 1.18
N VAL A 82 -4.85 6.64 1.44
CA VAL A 82 -4.78 7.19 2.80
C VAL A 82 -6.12 7.05 3.53
N GLN A 83 -7.24 7.33 2.84
CA GLN A 83 -8.59 7.13 3.39
C GLN A 83 -8.89 5.65 3.65
N PHE A 84 -8.42 4.74 2.80
CA PHE A 84 -8.57 3.31 3.02
C PHE A 84 -7.89 2.82 4.31
N PHE A 85 -6.77 3.45 4.69
CA PHE A 85 -6.04 3.10 5.91
C PHE A 85 -6.59 3.72 7.21
N ASN A 86 -7.50 4.70 7.12
CA ASN A 86 -8.17 5.29 8.29
C ASN A 86 -9.34 4.42 8.75
#